data_AF-A0A2P6WC68-F1
#
_entry.id   AF-A0A2P6WC68-F1
#
_cell.length_a   1.000
_cell.length_b   1.000
_cell.length_c   1.000
_cell.angle_alpha   90.00
_cell.angle_beta   90.00
_cell.angle_gamma   90.00
#
_symmetry.space_group_name_H-M   'P 1'
#
loop_
_entity.id
_entity.type
_entity.pdbx_description
1 polymer ?
#
loop_
_entity_poly.entity_id
_entity_poly.type
_entity_poly.pdbx_seq_one_letter_code
_entity_poly.pdbx_strand_id
1 'polypeptide(L)'
;MFASICTFIGTIFKHPLAVDSAMNPVTYSTFGADANVKLLFGNIGTVISGPIQLFLLGAGLYLALRVYRQLGMLGRLPPFDIALLGGAFLYAGVVIACVAALVRNNLSMVTVERALTWPGDYISGVLLLEAIFLRRSTAEMGWGYVSKVWGAFVAGIFLASFCNLLNLLTACGIFGWIQTSFVWYLWYPVSAAFALAPAYQWEAMRTAQARMAKEVDELELSTS
;
A
#
# COMPACT_ATOMS: atom_id res chain seq x y z
N MET A 1 10.02 1.08 -4.97
CA MET A 1 10.38 2.42 -5.49
C MET A 1 9.30 3.00 -6.40
N PHE A 2 8.92 2.35 -7.51
CA PHE A 2 7.88 2.86 -8.42
C PHE A 2 6.53 3.16 -7.75
N ALA A 3 6.03 2.26 -6.90
CA ALA A 3 4.79 2.49 -6.15
C ALA A 3 4.85 3.78 -5.30
N SER A 4 5.97 4.02 -4.60
CA SER A 4 6.18 5.23 -3.80
C SER A 4 6.27 6.51 -4.65
N ILE A 5 6.84 6.41 -5.85
CA ILE A 5 6.86 7.51 -6.83
C ILE A 5 5.43 7.84 -7.28
N CYS A 6 4.62 6.81 -7.57
CA CYS A 6 3.19 7.01 -7.88
C CYS A 6 2.45 7.66 -6.70
N THR A 7 2.69 7.23 -5.46
CA THR A 7 2.13 7.89 -4.28
C THR A 7 2.49 9.36 -4.26
N PHE A 8 3.78 9.67 -4.35
CA PHE A 8 4.28 11.04 -4.29
C PHE A 8 3.68 11.93 -5.38
N ILE A 9 3.73 11.47 -6.63
CA ILE A 9 3.13 12.17 -7.77
C ILE A 9 1.64 12.36 -7.54
N GLY A 10 0.90 11.30 -7.18
CA GLY A 10 -0.53 11.38 -6.94
C GLY A 10 -0.90 12.31 -5.78
N THR A 11 -0.10 12.35 -4.70
CA THR A 11 -0.26 13.29 -3.58
C THR A 11 -0.07 14.74 -4.04
N ILE A 12 0.92 15.03 -4.89
CA ILE A 12 1.11 16.36 -5.47
C ILE A 12 -0.09 16.76 -6.33
N PHE A 13 -0.59 15.87 -7.17
CA PHE A 13 -1.78 16.16 -7.98
C PHE A 13 -3.03 16.39 -7.13
N LYS A 14 -3.23 15.56 -6.10
CA LYS A 14 -4.44 15.57 -5.26
C LYS A 14 -4.49 16.72 -4.24
N HIS A 15 -3.36 17.13 -3.69
CA HIS A 15 -3.35 18.12 -2.59
C HIS A 15 -2.97 19.53 -3.07
N PRO A 16 -1.69 19.83 -3.39
CA PRO A 16 -1.33 21.20 -3.72
C PRO A 16 -1.96 21.70 -5.02
N LEU A 17 -2.23 20.83 -6.01
CA LEU A 17 -2.77 21.28 -7.31
C LEU A 17 -4.30 21.29 -7.38
N ALA A 18 -5.00 20.40 -6.66
CA ALA A 18 -6.46 20.29 -6.74
C ALA A 18 -7.22 21.11 -5.68
N VAL A 19 -6.56 21.52 -4.58
CA VAL A 19 -7.22 22.28 -3.50
C VAL A 19 -7.11 23.78 -3.73
N ASP A 20 -8.18 24.50 -3.40
CA ASP A 20 -8.21 25.96 -3.29
C ASP A 20 -7.42 26.42 -2.06
N SER A 21 -6.10 26.41 -2.19
CA SER A 21 -5.18 26.92 -1.18
C SER A 21 -4.40 28.09 -1.75
N ALA A 22 -4.08 29.08 -0.90
CA ALA A 22 -3.16 30.16 -1.26
C ALA A 22 -1.76 29.63 -1.65
N MET A 23 -1.42 28.41 -1.24
CA MET A 23 -0.17 27.74 -1.62
C MET A 23 -0.25 27.02 -2.97
N ASN A 24 -1.41 26.97 -3.64
CA ASN A 24 -1.54 26.33 -4.93
C ASN A 24 -1.00 27.26 -6.03
N PRO A 25 0.14 26.94 -6.67
CA PRO A 25 0.76 27.81 -7.68
C PRO A 25 -0.11 27.93 -8.94
N VAL A 26 -1.00 26.97 -9.18
CA VAL A 26 -1.87 26.94 -10.37
C VAL A 26 -3.01 27.93 -10.22
N THR A 27 -3.46 28.25 -8.99
CA THR A 27 -4.56 29.18 -8.72
C THR A 27 -4.30 30.59 -9.26
N TYR A 28 -3.04 31.00 -9.36
CA TYR A 28 -2.65 32.32 -9.89
C TYR A 28 -2.48 32.33 -11.42
N SER A 29 -2.58 31.17 -12.07
CA SER A 29 -2.55 31.05 -13.53
C SER A 29 -3.97 31.04 -14.11
N THR A 30 -4.14 31.60 -15.30
CA THR A 30 -5.43 31.54 -16.04
C THR A 30 -5.89 30.11 -16.29
N PHE A 31 -4.97 29.16 -16.37
CA PHE A 31 -5.26 27.73 -16.53
C PHE A 31 -5.82 27.07 -15.25
N GLY A 32 -5.33 27.46 -14.07
CA GLY A 32 -5.80 26.91 -12.79
C GLY A 32 -6.97 27.65 -12.16
N ALA A 33 -7.45 28.72 -12.79
CA ALA A 33 -8.70 29.35 -12.37
C ALA A 33 -9.92 28.50 -12.73
N ASP A 34 -9.81 27.60 -13.72
CA ASP A 34 -10.89 26.71 -14.14
C ASP A 34 -11.09 25.55 -13.14
N ALA A 35 -12.31 25.46 -12.59
CA ALA A 35 -12.73 24.40 -11.68
C ALA A 35 -12.61 22.99 -12.32
N ASN A 36 -12.81 22.88 -13.63
CA ASN A 36 -12.70 21.59 -14.34
C ASN A 36 -11.26 21.07 -14.35
N VAL A 37 -10.28 21.97 -14.43
CA VAL A 37 -8.85 21.61 -14.42
C VAL A 37 -8.43 21.11 -13.03
N LYS A 38 -8.89 21.75 -11.96
CA LYS A 38 -8.65 21.30 -10.58
C LYS A 38 -9.27 19.93 -10.30
N LEU A 39 -10.52 19.73 -10.75
CA LEU A 39 -11.19 18.43 -10.65
C LEU A 39 -10.42 17.35 -11.42
N LEU A 40 -9.96 17.65 -12.62
CA LEU A 40 -9.14 16.72 -13.42
C LEU A 40 -7.83 16.35 -12.70
N PHE A 41 -7.13 17.31 -12.09
CA PHE A 41 -5.93 17.01 -11.29
C PHE A 41 -6.25 16.16 -10.06
N GLY A 42 -7.34 16.44 -9.36
CA GLY A 42 -7.81 15.63 -8.23
C GLY A 42 -8.09 14.17 -8.63
N ASN A 43 -8.74 13.98 -9.78
CA ASN A 43 -9.09 12.67 -10.31
C ASN A 43 -7.85 11.87 -10.73
N ILE A 44 -6.95 12.51 -11.48
CA ILE A 44 -5.67 11.91 -11.89
C ILE A 44 -4.86 11.54 -10.65
N GLY A 45 -4.74 12.46 -9.69
CA GLY A 45 -4.01 12.21 -8.44
C GLY A 45 -4.58 11.00 -7.69
N THR A 46 -5.90 10.90 -7.61
CA THR A 46 -6.60 9.79 -6.93
C THR A 46 -6.39 8.44 -7.65
N VAL A 47 -6.41 8.42 -8.99
CA VAL A 47 -6.17 7.18 -9.76
C VAL A 47 -4.71 6.74 -9.66
N ILE A 48 -3.75 7.67 -9.73
CA ILE A 48 -2.32 7.36 -9.63
C ILE A 48 -1.95 6.88 -8.22
N SER A 49 -2.39 7.59 -7.18
CA SER A 49 -2.10 7.22 -5.77
C SER A 49 -2.96 6.07 -5.24
N GLY A 50 -4.02 5.68 -5.94
CA GLY A 50 -4.88 4.55 -5.57
C GLY A 50 -4.56 3.29 -6.38
N PRO A 51 -5.41 2.93 -7.36
CA PRO A 51 -5.34 1.65 -8.06
C PRO A 51 -4.01 1.39 -8.77
N ILE A 52 -3.41 2.40 -9.42
CA ILE A 52 -2.14 2.23 -10.16
C ILE A 52 -1.00 1.87 -9.19
N GLN A 53 -0.88 2.62 -8.10
CA GLN A 53 0.10 2.32 -7.05
C GLN A 53 -0.08 0.90 -6.49
N LEU A 54 -1.32 0.52 -6.14
CA LEU A 54 -1.61 -0.78 -5.56
C LEU A 54 -1.32 -1.92 -6.54
N PHE A 55 -1.62 -1.72 -7.83
CA PHE A 55 -1.31 -2.69 -8.87
C PHE A 55 0.21 -2.87 -9.06
N LEU A 56 0.97 -1.78 -9.09
CA LEU A 56 2.43 -1.85 -9.17
C LEU A 56 3.05 -2.51 -7.94
N LEU A 57 2.50 -2.22 -6.75
CA LEU A 57 2.92 -2.90 -5.52
C LEU A 57 2.63 -4.40 -5.59
N GLY A 58 1.43 -4.78 -6.05
CA GLY A 58 1.03 -6.17 -6.20
C GLY A 58 1.85 -6.91 -7.24
N ALA A 59 2.12 -6.30 -8.39
CA ALA A 59 3.03 -6.87 -9.37
C ALA A 59 4.43 -7.13 -8.77
N GLY A 60 4.93 -6.20 -7.95
CA GLY A 60 6.21 -6.37 -7.24
C GLY A 60 6.19 -7.52 -6.22
N LEU A 61 5.14 -7.60 -5.40
CA LEU A 61 4.97 -8.69 -4.41
C LEU A 61 4.77 -10.04 -5.09
N TYR A 62 3.94 -10.09 -6.14
CA TYR A 62 3.72 -11.29 -6.95
C TYR A 62 5.01 -11.81 -7.56
N LEU A 63 5.84 -10.93 -8.14
CA LEU A 63 7.14 -11.32 -8.69
C LEU A 63 8.07 -11.88 -7.61
N ALA A 64 8.13 -11.24 -6.44
CA ALA A 64 8.89 -11.78 -5.31
C ALA A 64 8.36 -13.16 -4.92
N LEU A 65 7.04 -13.30 -4.76
CA LEU A 65 6.40 -14.56 -4.36
C LEU A 65 6.67 -15.67 -5.37
N ARG A 66 6.67 -15.35 -6.67
CA ARG A 66 7.02 -16.29 -7.74
C ARG A 66 8.44 -16.83 -7.57
N VAL A 67 9.41 -15.97 -7.23
CA VAL A 67 10.79 -16.38 -6.97
C VAL A 67 10.85 -17.30 -5.74
N TYR A 68 10.21 -16.93 -4.62
CA TYR A 68 10.17 -17.78 -3.43
C TYR A 68 9.49 -19.15 -3.68
N ARG A 69 8.44 -19.17 -4.51
CA ARG A 69 7.77 -20.41 -4.92
C ARG A 69 8.69 -21.30 -5.76
N GLN A 70 9.49 -20.73 -6.66
CA GLN A 70 10.46 -21.48 -7.45
C GLN A 70 11.56 -22.11 -6.59
N LEU A 71 11.90 -21.47 -5.47
CA LEU A 71 12.84 -22.01 -4.48
C LEU A 71 12.20 -23.07 -3.55
N GLY A 72 10.90 -23.34 -3.68
CA GLY A 72 10.20 -24.35 -2.86
C GLY A 72 9.96 -23.93 -1.41
N MET A 73 10.01 -22.62 -1.11
CA MET A 73 10.03 -22.11 0.27
C MET A 73 8.67 -21.58 0.76
N LEU A 74 7.58 -22.07 0.17
CA LEU A 74 6.24 -21.66 0.59
C LEU A 74 5.86 -22.38 1.89
N GLY A 75 5.92 -21.64 2.99
CA GLY A 75 5.43 -22.09 4.29
C GLY A 75 3.91 -22.29 4.32
N ARG A 76 3.44 -23.11 5.26
CA ARG A 76 2.01 -23.29 5.54
C ARG A 76 1.45 -22.08 6.30
N LEU A 77 0.20 -21.71 6.00
CA LEU A 77 -0.52 -20.64 6.68
C LEU A 77 -1.02 -21.08 8.06
N PRO A 78 -0.59 -20.42 9.16
CA PRO A 78 -1.14 -20.69 10.48
C PRO A 78 -2.54 -20.06 10.66
N PRO A 79 -3.32 -20.53 11.65
CA PRO A 79 -4.68 -20.04 11.88
C PRO A 79 -4.79 -18.52 12.09
N PHE A 80 -3.79 -17.90 12.72
CA PHE A 80 -3.78 -16.45 12.94
C PHE A 80 -3.72 -15.66 11.62
N ASP A 81 -2.89 -16.10 10.68
CA ASP A 81 -2.76 -15.47 9.37
C ASP A 81 -4.05 -15.67 8.55
N ILE A 82 -4.70 -16.84 8.70
CA ILE A 82 -6.00 -17.12 8.10
C ILE A 82 -7.07 -16.18 8.67
N ALA A 83 -7.09 -15.93 9.98
CA ALA A 83 -8.03 -15.00 10.60
C ALA A 83 -7.84 -13.56 10.08
N LEU A 84 -6.58 -13.14 9.92
CA LEU A 84 -6.23 -11.81 9.41
C LEU A 84 -6.66 -11.64 7.94
N LEU A 85 -6.47 -12.67 7.13
CA LEU A 85 -6.98 -12.73 5.75
C LEU A 85 -8.50 -12.74 5.70
N GLY A 86 -9.14 -13.56 6.54
CA GLY A 86 -10.59 -13.62 6.66
C GLY A 86 -11.17 -12.25 6.97
N GLY A 87 -10.55 -11.48 7.87
CA GLY A 87 -10.93 -10.10 8.17
C GLY A 87 -10.82 -9.17 6.96
N ALA A 88 -9.72 -9.23 6.21
CA ALA A 88 -9.52 -8.41 5.02
C ALA A 88 -10.52 -8.76 3.89
N PHE A 89 -10.77 -10.05 3.66
CA PHE A 89 -11.76 -10.50 2.67
C PHE A 89 -13.20 -10.21 3.11
N LEU A 90 -13.50 -10.29 4.40
CA LEU A 90 -14.81 -9.90 4.94
C LEU A 90 -15.05 -8.40 4.70
N TYR A 91 -14.04 -7.55 4.98
CA TYR A 91 -14.10 -6.13 4.67
C TYR A 91 -14.32 -5.87 3.18
N ALA A 92 -13.54 -6.51 2.31
CA ALA A 92 -13.74 -6.46 0.86
C ALA A 92 -15.18 -6.84 0.47
N GLY A 93 -15.73 -7.90 1.06
CA GLY A 93 -17.12 -8.31 0.84
C GLY A 93 -18.14 -7.25 1.26
N VAL A 94 -17.93 -6.59 2.41
CA VAL A 94 -18.76 -5.46 2.86
C VAL A 94 -18.70 -4.31 1.85
N VAL A 95 -17.52 -3.95 1.36
CA VAL A 95 -17.35 -2.91 0.33
C VAL A 95 -18.10 -3.29 -0.95
N ILE A 96 -17.97 -4.53 -1.44
CA ILE A 96 -18.73 -5.02 -2.61
C ILE A 96 -20.23 -4.86 -2.38
N ALA A 97 -20.73 -5.27 -1.21
CA ALA A 97 -22.15 -5.19 -0.89
C ALA A 97 -22.65 -3.74 -0.86
N CYS A 98 -21.90 -2.84 -0.23
CA CYS A 98 -22.22 -1.40 -0.20
C CYS A 98 -22.24 -0.79 -1.60
N VAL A 99 -21.22 -1.09 -2.41
CA VAL A 99 -21.12 -0.63 -3.80
C VAL A 99 -22.27 -1.18 -4.63
N ALA A 100 -22.58 -2.48 -4.51
CA ALA A 100 -23.68 -3.11 -5.24
C ALA A 100 -25.05 -2.50 -4.85
N ALA A 101 -25.26 -2.23 -3.55
CA ALA A 101 -26.47 -1.55 -3.08
C ALA A 101 -26.57 -0.12 -3.63
N LEU A 102 -25.45 0.61 -3.66
CA LEU A 102 -25.39 1.98 -4.21
C LEU A 102 -25.72 1.98 -5.71
N VAL A 103 -25.10 1.08 -6.49
CA VAL A 103 -25.33 0.94 -7.94
C VAL A 103 -26.79 0.58 -8.22
N ARG A 104 -27.38 -0.32 -7.44
CA ARG A 104 -28.79 -0.73 -7.59
C ARG A 104 -29.76 0.42 -7.34
N ASN A 105 -29.48 1.26 -6.34
CA ASN A 105 -30.39 2.32 -5.94
C ASN A 105 -30.23 3.61 -6.75
N ASN A 106 -29.03 3.92 -7.28
CA ASN A 106 -28.77 5.15 -8.02
C ASN A 106 -27.61 4.99 -9.04
N LEU A 107 -27.91 4.43 -10.21
CA LEU A 107 -26.94 4.29 -11.31
C LEU A 107 -26.34 5.63 -11.77
N SER A 108 -27.09 6.73 -11.69
CA SER A 108 -26.62 8.07 -12.10
C SER A 108 -25.52 8.64 -11.18
N MET A 109 -25.34 8.10 -9.97
CA MET A 109 -24.29 8.52 -9.04
C MET A 109 -22.96 7.75 -9.20
N VAL A 110 -22.92 6.77 -10.09
CA VAL A 110 -21.72 5.98 -10.38
C VAL A 110 -20.89 6.72 -11.42
N THR A 111 -19.99 7.59 -10.95
CA THR A 111 -18.97 8.19 -11.80
C THR A 111 -17.88 7.18 -12.11
N VAL A 112 -17.28 7.27 -13.31
CA VAL A 112 -16.14 6.43 -13.72
C VAL A 112 -15.01 6.51 -12.70
N GLU A 113 -14.78 7.69 -12.14
CA GLU A 113 -13.79 7.92 -11.08
C GLU A 113 -14.06 7.07 -9.84
N ARG A 114 -15.29 7.06 -9.31
CA ARG A 114 -15.66 6.20 -8.18
C ARG A 114 -15.48 4.73 -8.52
N ALA A 115 -15.91 4.31 -9.71
CA ALA A 115 -15.76 2.94 -10.16
C ALA A 115 -14.28 2.49 -10.22
N LEU A 116 -13.35 3.40 -10.57
CA LEU A 116 -11.91 3.11 -10.58
C LEU A 116 -11.28 3.04 -9.19
N THR A 117 -11.91 3.64 -8.17
CA THR A 117 -11.42 3.55 -6.78
C THR A 117 -11.86 2.27 -6.07
N TRP A 118 -12.99 1.67 -6.48
CA TRP A 118 -13.55 0.47 -5.84
C TRP A 118 -12.62 -0.76 -5.83
N PRO A 119 -11.84 -1.06 -6.88
CA PRO A 119 -10.91 -2.18 -6.87
C PRO A 119 -9.82 -2.07 -5.80
N GLY A 120 -9.51 -0.85 -5.32
CA GLY A 120 -8.45 -0.63 -4.34
C GLY A 120 -8.61 -1.47 -3.08
N ASP A 121 -9.84 -1.63 -2.60
CA ASP A 121 -10.14 -2.39 -1.38
C ASP A 121 -10.09 -3.92 -1.60
N TYR A 122 -10.26 -4.39 -2.83
CA TYR A 122 -10.10 -5.83 -3.16
C TYR A 122 -8.63 -6.18 -3.36
N ILE A 123 -7.91 -5.28 -4.03
CA ILE A 123 -6.48 -5.43 -4.27
C ILE A 123 -5.73 -5.45 -2.95
N SER A 124 -6.12 -4.64 -1.95
CA SER A 124 -5.48 -4.66 -0.63
C SER A 124 -5.55 -6.02 0.07
N GLY A 125 -6.66 -6.75 -0.05
CA GLY A 125 -6.78 -8.12 0.47
C GLY A 125 -5.82 -9.10 -0.21
N VAL A 126 -5.68 -9.00 -1.53
CA VAL A 126 -4.71 -9.81 -2.31
C VAL A 126 -3.28 -9.43 -1.94
N LEU A 127 -2.97 -8.14 -1.81
CA LEU A 127 -1.65 -7.66 -1.38
C LEU A 127 -1.28 -8.17 0.00
N LEU A 128 -2.24 -8.19 0.93
CA LEU A 128 -2.04 -8.68 2.28
C LEU A 128 -1.72 -10.19 2.28
N LEU A 129 -2.42 -10.96 1.45
CA LEU A 129 -2.14 -12.38 1.22
C LEU A 129 -0.72 -12.61 0.71
N GLU A 130 -0.32 -11.90 -0.34
CA GLU A 130 1.03 -12.01 -0.90
C GLU A 130 2.11 -11.64 0.12
N ALA A 131 1.91 -10.53 0.86
CA ALA A 131 2.84 -10.08 1.87
C ALA A 131 2.98 -11.07 3.04
N ILE A 132 1.89 -11.70 3.48
CA ILE A 132 1.91 -12.73 4.53
C ILE A 132 2.70 -13.95 4.08
N PHE A 133 2.46 -14.45 2.86
CA PHE A 133 3.22 -15.58 2.32
C PHE A 133 4.72 -15.27 2.24
N LEU A 134 5.09 -14.07 1.78
CA LEU A 134 6.48 -13.62 1.72
C LEU A 134 7.12 -13.53 3.11
N ARG A 135 6.42 -12.94 4.07
CA ARG A 135 6.88 -12.85 5.46
C ARG A 135 7.11 -14.23 6.06
N ARG A 136 6.22 -15.19 5.80
CA ARG A 136 6.35 -16.57 6.31
C ARG A 136 7.52 -17.30 5.69
N SER A 137 7.60 -17.29 4.36
CA SER A 137 8.69 -17.92 3.61
C SER A 137 10.06 -17.45 4.10
N THR A 138 10.17 -16.18 4.48
CA THR A 138 11.41 -15.60 5.00
C THR A 138 11.61 -15.76 6.50
N ALA A 139 10.55 -15.88 7.30
CA ALA A 139 10.68 -16.19 8.72
C ALA A 139 11.21 -17.62 8.94
N GLU A 140 10.88 -18.56 8.06
CA GLU A 140 11.42 -19.93 8.08
C GLU A 140 12.92 -19.98 7.72
N MET A 141 13.41 -19.02 6.93
CA MET A 141 14.85 -18.81 6.68
C MET A 141 15.59 -18.17 7.88
N GLY A 142 14.87 -17.78 8.93
CA GLY A 142 15.38 -17.06 10.09
C GLY A 142 14.90 -15.61 10.16
N TRP A 143 14.95 -15.04 11.37
CA TRP A 143 14.47 -13.68 11.67
C TRP A 143 15.43 -12.56 11.21
N GLY A 144 15.98 -12.69 10.01
CA GLY A 144 16.91 -11.72 9.42
C GLY A 144 16.23 -10.44 8.93
N TYR A 145 17.03 -9.49 8.42
CA TYR A 145 16.54 -8.22 7.87
C TYR A 145 15.49 -8.40 6.77
N VAL A 146 15.64 -9.43 5.92
CA VAL A 146 14.67 -9.74 4.86
C VAL A 146 13.28 -10.05 5.44
N SER A 147 13.20 -10.81 6.54
CA SER A 147 11.92 -11.07 7.22
C SER A 147 11.31 -9.78 7.80
N LYS A 148 12.15 -8.86 8.31
CA LYS A 148 11.71 -7.55 8.79
C LYS A 148 11.15 -6.66 7.66
N VAL A 149 11.73 -6.71 6.45
CA VAL A 149 11.19 -6.02 5.26
C VAL A 149 9.77 -6.46 4.98
N TRP A 150 9.54 -7.77 4.87
CA TRP A 150 8.22 -8.30 4.57
C TRP A 150 7.26 -8.09 5.74
N GLY A 151 7.75 -8.16 6.98
CA GLY A 151 6.99 -7.78 8.17
C GLY A 151 6.49 -6.33 8.12
N ALA A 152 7.34 -5.40 7.68
CA ALA A 152 6.97 -3.99 7.52
C ALA A 152 5.92 -3.80 6.40
N PHE A 153 6.03 -4.53 5.29
CA PHE A 153 4.99 -4.52 4.25
C PHE A 153 3.65 -5.07 4.75
N VAL A 154 3.66 -6.22 5.46
CA VAL A 154 2.44 -6.78 6.07
C VAL A 154 1.80 -5.77 7.01
N ALA A 155 2.59 -5.16 7.90
CA ALA A 155 2.09 -4.15 8.83
C ALA A 155 1.50 -2.95 8.09
N GLY A 156 2.22 -2.41 7.08
CA GLY A 156 1.76 -1.26 6.29
C GLY A 156 0.46 -1.54 5.53
N ILE A 157 0.37 -2.68 4.82
CA ILE A 157 -0.81 -3.07 4.05
C ILE A 157 -2.01 -3.33 4.98
N PHE A 158 -1.79 -4.04 6.09
CA PHE A 158 -2.84 -4.29 7.08
C PHE A 158 -3.37 -2.98 7.67
N LEU A 159 -2.49 -2.10 8.11
CA LEU A 159 -2.85 -0.84 8.74
C LEU A 159 -3.53 0.10 7.72
N ALA A 160 -3.11 0.10 6.46
CA ALA A 160 -3.77 0.83 5.38
C ALA A 160 -5.19 0.31 5.13
N SER A 161 -5.36 -1.01 5.07
CA SER A 161 -6.68 -1.63 4.91
C SER A 161 -7.60 -1.30 6.08
N PHE A 162 -7.07 -1.28 7.30
CA PHE A 162 -7.80 -0.85 8.48
C PHE A 162 -8.20 0.64 8.41
N CYS A 163 -7.31 1.52 7.95
CA CYS A 163 -7.64 2.93 7.72
C CYS A 163 -8.73 3.11 6.67
N ASN A 164 -8.72 2.32 5.59
CA ASN A 164 -9.79 2.34 4.58
C ASN A 164 -11.14 1.90 5.17
N LEU A 165 -11.16 0.88 6.02
CA LEU A 165 -12.36 0.48 6.76
C LEU A 165 -12.87 1.63 7.65
N LEU A 166 -11.99 2.29 8.40
CA LEU A 166 -12.38 3.41 9.24
C LEU A 166 -12.91 4.59 8.42
N ASN A 167 -12.31 4.88 7.26
CA ASN A 167 -12.81 5.87 6.32
C ASN A 167 -14.22 5.54 5.81
N LEU A 168 -14.50 4.26 5.52
CA LEU A 168 -15.83 3.80 5.15
C LEU A 168 -16.83 4.04 6.29
N LEU A 169 -16.47 3.71 7.53
CA LEU A 169 -17.32 3.94 8.70
C LEU A 169 -17.60 5.43 8.92
N THR A 170 -16.60 6.29 8.72
CA THR A 170 -16.78 7.75 8.71
C THR A 170 -17.75 8.18 7.61
N ALA A 171 -17.61 7.64 6.39
CA ALA A 171 -18.51 7.96 5.28
C ALA A 171 -19.96 7.53 5.54
N CYS A 172 -20.17 6.47 6.33
CA CYS A 172 -21.49 6.05 6.82
C CYS A 172 -22.05 6.94 7.96
N GLY A 173 -21.31 7.96 8.40
CA GLY A 173 -21.72 8.86 9.49
C GLY A 173 -21.65 8.23 10.88
N ILE A 174 -20.96 7.10 11.05
CA ILE A 174 -20.81 6.41 12.34
C ILE A 174 -19.89 7.22 13.29
N PHE A 175 -18.91 7.91 12.72
CA PHE A 175 -17.92 8.69 13.46
C PHE A 175 -18.23 10.19 13.40
N GLY A 176 -18.06 10.87 14.54
CA GLY A 176 -18.08 12.33 14.62
C GLY A 176 -16.79 12.97 14.07
N TRP A 177 -16.73 14.30 14.12
CA TRP A 177 -15.62 15.07 13.54
C TRP A 177 -14.27 14.81 14.24
N ILE A 178 -14.27 14.62 15.57
CA ILE A 178 -13.06 14.33 16.35
C ILE A 178 -12.52 12.96 15.95
N GLN A 179 -13.38 11.95 15.93
CA GLN A 179 -13.01 10.58 15.55
C GLN A 179 -12.48 10.53 14.12
N THR A 180 -13.11 11.25 13.19
CA THR A 180 -12.64 11.36 11.81
C THR A 180 -11.22 11.92 11.72
N SER A 181 -10.91 12.93 12.54
CA SER A 181 -9.56 13.49 12.60
C SER A 181 -8.52 12.45 13.06
N PHE A 182 -8.87 11.60 14.03
CA PHE A 182 -8.00 10.49 14.44
C PHE A 182 -7.74 9.47 13.33
N VAL A 183 -8.74 9.17 12.50
CA VAL A 183 -8.56 8.27 11.33
C VAL A 183 -7.49 8.83 10.38
N TRP A 184 -7.45 10.15 10.18
CA TRP A 184 -6.41 10.78 9.36
C TRP A 184 -5.00 10.61 9.92
N TYR A 185 -4.83 10.67 11.25
CA TYR A 185 -3.51 10.47 11.87
C TYR A 185 -3.01 9.03 11.79
N LEU A 186 -3.89 8.04 11.59
CA LEU A 186 -3.48 6.65 11.40
C LEU A 186 -2.72 6.41 10.09
N TRP A 187 -2.77 7.34 9.13
CA TRP A 187 -1.95 7.26 7.92
C TRP A 187 -0.45 7.50 8.15
N TYR A 188 -0.06 8.15 9.25
CA TYR A 188 1.36 8.32 9.60
C TYR A 188 2.06 6.99 9.92
N PRO A 189 1.55 6.13 10.82
CA PRO A 189 2.16 4.83 11.05
C PRO A 189 2.11 3.91 9.83
N VAL A 190 1.07 4.02 8.98
CA VAL A 190 1.04 3.32 7.68
C VAL A 190 2.25 3.73 6.83
N SER A 191 2.48 5.04 6.69
CA SER A 191 3.60 5.59 5.93
C SER A 191 4.95 5.19 6.53
N ALA A 192 5.06 5.21 7.86
CA ALA A 192 6.26 4.77 8.56
C ALA A 192 6.56 3.28 8.30
N ALA A 193 5.54 2.41 8.33
CA ALA A 193 5.71 0.99 8.02
C ALA A 193 6.21 0.77 6.58
N PHE A 194 5.65 1.49 5.60
CA PHE A 194 6.15 1.43 4.22
C PHE A 194 7.54 2.02 4.05
N ALA A 195 7.93 3.03 4.83
CA ALA A 195 9.27 3.61 4.82
C ALA A 195 10.32 2.70 5.49
N LEU A 196 9.94 1.88 6.45
CA LEU A 196 10.82 0.89 7.08
C LEU A 196 11.24 -0.22 6.13
N ALA A 197 10.38 -0.60 5.17
CA ALA A 197 10.69 -1.66 4.22
C ALA A 197 11.99 -1.40 3.42
N PRO A 198 12.16 -0.26 2.71
CA PRO A 198 13.43 0.03 2.01
C PRO A 198 14.61 0.22 2.97
N ALA A 199 14.40 0.76 4.18
CA ALA A 199 15.46 0.87 5.17
C ALA A 199 16.01 -0.51 5.58
N TYR A 200 15.13 -1.48 5.82
CA TYR A 200 15.54 -2.86 6.10
C TYR A 200 16.14 -3.56 4.87
N GLN A 201 15.70 -3.23 3.66
CA GLN A 201 16.31 -3.76 2.43
C GLN A 201 17.75 -3.28 2.29
N TRP A 202 18.01 -2.00 2.55
CA TRP A 202 19.35 -1.42 2.53
C TRP A 202 20.28 -2.10 3.54
N GLU A 203 19.82 -2.27 4.79
CA GLU A 203 20.62 -2.95 5.83
C GLU A 203 20.86 -4.43 5.49
N ALA A 204 19.89 -5.11 4.88
CA ALA A 204 20.07 -6.48 4.39
C ALA A 204 21.18 -6.56 3.33
N MET A 205 21.18 -5.65 2.35
CA MET A 205 22.19 -5.59 1.29
C MET A 205 23.57 -5.27 1.84
N ARG A 206 23.67 -4.27 2.72
CA ARG A 206 24.94 -3.88 3.37
C ARG A 206 25.52 -5.03 4.19
N THR A 207 24.68 -5.74 4.95
CA THR A 207 25.12 -6.89 5.75
C THR A 207 25.59 -8.04 4.86
N ALA A 208 24.91 -8.30 3.74
CA ALA A 208 25.33 -9.32 2.78
C ALA A 208 26.68 -9.00 2.14
N GLN A 209 26.88 -7.75 1.68
CA GLN A 209 28.15 -7.30 1.11
C GLN A 209 29.32 -7.42 2.09
N ALA A 210 29.11 -7.01 3.36
CA ALA A 210 30.15 -7.12 4.38
C ALA A 210 30.56 -8.57 4.68
N ARG A 211 29.60 -9.52 4.63
CA ARG A 211 29.90 -10.95 4.81
C ARG A 211 30.69 -11.52 3.62
N MET A 212 30.28 -11.18 2.40
CA MET A 212 31.00 -11.61 1.20
C MET A 212 32.45 -11.10 1.17
N ALA A 213 32.69 -9.85 1.56
CA ALA A 213 34.05 -9.30 1.64
C ALA A 213 34.93 -10.09 2.62
N LYS A 214 34.39 -10.40 3.82
CA LYS A 214 35.10 -11.20 4.82
C LYS A 214 35.43 -12.61 4.34
N GLU A 215 34.51 -13.25 3.63
CA GLU A 215 34.72 -14.60 3.07
C GLU A 215 35.81 -14.59 1.97
N VAL A 216 35.88 -13.54 1.16
CA VAL A 216 36.95 -13.38 0.16
C VAL A 216 38.31 -13.20 0.83
N ASP A 217 38.41 -12.34 1.84
CA ASP A 217 39.66 -12.11 2.59
C ASP A 217 40.15 -13.40 3.28
N GLU A 218 39.24 -14.19 3.87
CA GLU A 218 39.57 -15.48 4.50
C GLU A 218 40.06 -16.52 3.48
N LEU A 219 39.50 -16.52 2.27
CA LEU A 219 39.96 -17.40 1.19
C LEU A 219 41.35 -17.00 0.70
N GLU A 220 41.62 -15.70 0.51
CA GLU A 220 42.94 -15.23 0.09
C GLU A 220 44.03 -15.62 1.10
N LEU A 221 43.76 -15.45 2.40
CA LEU A 221 44.69 -15.84 3.48
C LEU A 221 44.92 -17.36 3.55
N SER A 222 43.95 -18.18 3.15
CA SER A 222 44.12 -19.64 3.13
C SER A 222 44.97 -20.15 1.96
N THR A 223 45.17 -19.32 0.93
CA THR A 223 45.94 -19.67 -0.28
C THR A 223 47.38 -19.17 -0.26
N SER A 224 47.75 -18.30 0.69
CA SER A 224 49.10 -17.77 0.91
C SER A 224 49.89 -18.60 1.91
#